data_AF-A0A9P5PNJ1-F1
#
_entry.id   AF-A0A9P5PNJ1-F1
#
_cell.length_a   1.000
_cell.length_b   1.000
_cell.length_c   1.000
_cell.angle_alpha   90.00
_cell.angle_beta   90.00
_cell.angle_gamma   90.00
#
_symmetry.space_group_name_H-M   'P 1'
#
loop_
_entity.id
_entity.type
_entity.pdbx_description
1 polymer ?
#
loop_
_entity_poly.entity_id
_entity_poly.type
_entity_poly.pdbx_seq_one_letter_code
_entity_poly.pdbx_strand_id
1 'polypeptide(L)'
;MFSRSHDFVVDRGTFNYAGRDVNISMNEGERGLHILYGHTSPSAVFNAEARFPAPLCHPGTREDILRELKDWVKQDAPQVFPNDSSICWLYGPAGAGKSAIAQTVAEACANDRILAGSFFFWRSDSSRNNPARLFTTLAFQIATAMPELRSIINSVIMKNPNLL
;
A
#
# COMPACT_ATOMS: atom_id res chain seq x y z
N MET A 1 -16.88 35.92 22.37
CA MET A 1 -17.88 35.61 21.33
C MET A 1 -18.18 34.13 21.45
N PHE A 2 -19.41 33.79 21.85
CA PHE A 2 -19.96 32.47 22.18
C PHE A 2 -19.48 31.81 23.49
N SER A 3 -20.29 31.96 24.54
CA SER A 3 -20.25 31.15 25.77
C SER A 3 -21.59 30.42 25.92
N ARG A 4 -21.56 29.10 26.17
CA ARG A 4 -22.70 28.16 26.29
C ARG A 4 -23.32 27.61 24.98
N SER A 5 -22.57 27.51 23.90
CA SER A 5 -23.02 26.75 22.73
C SER A 5 -22.99 25.24 23.03
N HIS A 6 -24.11 24.57 22.85
CA HIS A 6 -24.30 23.11 22.87
C HIS A 6 -25.19 22.76 21.67
N ASP A 7 -25.08 21.53 21.14
CA ASP A 7 -25.74 21.06 19.91
C ASP A 7 -25.33 21.77 18.61
N PHE A 8 -24.02 21.82 18.33
CA PHE A 8 -23.55 22.19 16.99
C PHE A 8 -23.32 20.94 16.13
N VAL A 9 -24.02 20.89 14.99
CA VAL A 9 -23.82 19.90 13.93
C VAL A 9 -22.99 20.56 12.84
N VAL A 10 -21.75 20.12 12.68
CA VAL A 10 -20.93 20.43 11.50
C VAL A 10 -21.42 19.51 10.39
N ASP A 11 -22.14 20.06 9.43
CA ASP A 11 -22.42 19.37 8.16
C ASP A 11 -21.42 19.86 7.12
N ARG A 12 -20.78 18.94 6.37
CA ARG A 12 -19.78 19.21 5.32
C ARG A 12 -18.41 19.68 5.79
N GLY A 13 -17.89 19.06 6.85
CA GLY A 13 -16.51 19.25 7.30
C GLY A 13 -15.53 18.33 6.57
N THR A 14 -14.48 18.87 5.93
CA THR A 14 -13.34 18.05 5.49
C THR A 14 -12.45 17.79 6.70
N PHE A 15 -12.60 16.62 7.34
CA PHE A 15 -11.78 16.22 8.47
C PHE A 15 -10.42 15.69 7.98
N ASN A 16 -9.43 16.57 7.90
CA ASN A 16 -8.04 16.16 7.69
C ASN A 16 -7.51 15.56 8.99
N TYR A 17 -7.57 14.23 9.13
CA TYR A 17 -6.87 13.55 10.21
C TYR A 17 -5.38 13.56 9.90
N ALA A 18 -4.63 14.51 10.49
CA ALA A 18 -3.19 14.62 10.38
C ALA A 18 -2.46 13.56 11.24
N GLY A 19 -2.87 12.29 11.11
CA GLY A 19 -2.04 11.15 11.46
C GLY A 19 -1.12 10.89 10.26
N ARG A 20 0.19 10.98 10.49
CA ARG A 20 1.23 10.99 9.44
C ARG A 20 1.01 9.91 8.36
N ASP A 21 1.18 10.36 7.12
CA ASP A 21 1.52 9.63 5.89
C ASP A 21 0.45 9.29 4.84
N VAL A 22 -0.83 9.67 4.96
CA VAL A 22 -1.75 9.70 3.79
C VAL A 22 -2.79 10.83 3.94
N ASN A 23 -2.81 11.82 3.04
CA ASN A 23 -3.90 12.80 2.96
C ASN A 23 -5.14 12.12 2.36
N ILE A 24 -5.98 11.52 3.21
CA ILE A 24 -7.23 10.92 2.78
C ILE A 24 -8.32 11.99 2.88
N SER A 25 -8.75 12.53 1.73
CA SER A 25 -10.02 13.27 1.67
C SER A 25 -11.16 12.28 1.86
N MET A 26 -11.57 12.04 3.11
CA MET A 26 -12.68 11.14 3.41
C MET A 26 -14.00 11.86 3.19
N ASN A 27 -14.80 11.34 2.25
CA ASN A 27 -16.20 11.74 2.14
C ASN A 27 -17.01 11.07 3.25
N GLU A 28 -18.07 11.72 3.76
CA GLU A 28 -18.91 11.26 4.88
C GLU A 28 -19.50 9.83 4.70
N GLY A 29 -19.45 9.25 3.50
CA GLY A 29 -19.92 7.90 3.17
C GLY A 29 -18.90 6.76 3.28
N GLU A 30 -17.66 7.01 3.70
CA GLU A 30 -16.54 6.04 3.58
C GLU A 30 -16.13 5.33 4.88
N ARG A 31 -17.12 5.04 5.74
CA ARG A 31 -16.89 4.40 7.04
C ARG A 31 -16.17 3.04 6.94
N GLY A 32 -16.43 2.26 5.88
CA GLY A 32 -15.75 0.98 5.66
C GLY A 32 -14.25 1.16 5.43
N LEU A 33 -13.84 2.18 4.67
CA LEU A 33 -12.41 2.49 4.48
C LEU A 33 -11.75 2.97 5.77
N HIS A 34 -12.47 3.70 6.62
CA HIS A 34 -11.97 4.10 7.94
C HIS A 34 -11.70 2.88 8.83
N ILE A 35 -12.64 1.93 8.88
CA ILE A 35 -12.45 0.69 9.64
C ILE A 35 -11.27 -0.09 9.06
N LEU A 36 -11.21 -0.25 7.72
CA LEU A 36 -10.10 -0.93 7.05
C LEU A 36 -8.75 -0.32 7.41
N TYR A 37 -8.64 1.02 7.42
CA TYR A 37 -7.41 1.74 7.75
C TYR A 37 -6.87 1.37 9.14
N GLY A 38 -7.74 1.22 10.15
CA GLY A 38 -7.36 0.78 11.49
C GLY A 38 -6.75 -0.63 11.55
N HIS A 39 -6.99 -1.43 10.50
CA HIS A 39 -6.46 -2.78 10.33
C HIS A 39 -5.25 -2.82 9.38
N THR A 40 -4.69 -1.69 8.95
CA THR A 40 -3.51 -1.64 8.07
C THR A 40 -2.19 -1.53 8.85
N SER A 41 -1.07 -1.61 8.12
CA SER A 41 0.29 -1.29 8.55
C SER A 41 0.85 -0.19 7.64
N PRO A 42 0.58 1.10 7.93
CA PRO A 42 1.12 2.20 7.12
C PRO A 42 2.64 2.22 7.09
N SER A 43 3.32 1.72 8.13
CA SER A 43 4.78 1.60 8.17
C SER A 43 5.37 0.59 7.17
N ALA A 44 4.55 -0.25 6.56
CA ALA A 44 4.98 -1.30 5.64
C ALA A 44 5.11 -0.84 4.17
N VAL A 45 4.52 0.29 3.78
CA VAL A 45 4.48 0.72 2.38
C VAL A 45 5.85 1.17 1.88
N PHE A 46 6.06 1.20 0.55
CA PHE A 46 7.35 1.53 -0.06
C PHE A 46 7.88 2.91 0.34
N ASN A 47 6.98 3.87 0.54
CA ASN A 47 7.27 5.29 0.83
C ASN A 47 6.99 5.70 2.29
N ALA A 48 6.91 4.76 3.23
CA ALA A 48 6.63 5.06 4.64
C ALA A 48 7.79 5.80 5.33
N GLU A 49 7.49 6.79 6.19
CA GLU A 49 8.52 7.50 7.00
C GLU A 49 9.33 6.52 7.86
N ALA A 50 8.67 5.50 8.41
CA ALA A 50 9.28 4.43 9.22
C ALA A 50 10.38 3.64 8.49
N ARG A 51 10.52 3.83 7.17
CA ARG A 51 11.50 3.16 6.34
C ARG A 51 12.59 4.10 5.84
N PHE A 52 12.58 5.38 6.20
CA PHE A 52 13.55 6.34 5.74
C PHE A 52 14.91 6.20 6.47
N PRO A 53 16.06 6.23 5.75
CA PRO A 53 16.16 6.11 4.29
C PRO A 53 15.87 4.67 3.84
N ALA A 54 15.04 4.51 2.80
CA ALA A 54 14.72 3.19 2.29
C ALA A 54 15.94 2.58 1.59
N PRO A 55 16.18 1.26 1.71
CA PRO A 55 17.32 0.63 1.05
C PRO A 55 17.12 0.71 -0.46
N LEU A 56 18.07 1.27 -1.20
CA LEU A 56 18.00 1.41 -2.65
C LEU A 56 19.25 0.85 -3.33
N CYS A 57 19.09 0.34 -4.55
CA CYS A 57 20.24 0.04 -5.39
C CYS A 57 21.00 1.33 -5.72
N HIS A 58 22.34 1.26 -5.66
CA HIS A 58 23.15 2.37 -6.13
C HIS A 58 23.01 2.56 -7.65
N PRO A 59 23.08 3.79 -8.17
CA PRO A 59 23.08 4.04 -9.60
C PRO A 59 24.14 3.22 -10.34
N GLY A 60 23.80 2.65 -11.49
CA GLY A 60 24.72 1.82 -12.28
C GLY A 60 24.95 0.41 -11.71
N THR A 61 24.20 -0.01 -10.68
CA THR A 61 24.32 -1.36 -10.10
C THR A 61 23.06 -2.17 -10.32
N ARG A 62 23.20 -3.51 -10.39
CA ARG A 62 22.07 -4.45 -10.48
C ARG A 62 21.16 -4.19 -11.69
N GLU A 63 21.67 -3.58 -12.75
CA GLU A 63 20.87 -3.16 -13.91
C GLU A 63 20.19 -4.33 -14.60
N ASP A 64 20.89 -5.46 -14.77
CA ASP A 64 20.33 -6.65 -15.43
C ASP A 64 19.11 -7.21 -14.70
N ILE A 65 19.22 -7.41 -13.39
CA ILE A 65 18.09 -7.94 -12.59
C ILE A 65 16.96 -6.90 -12.45
N LEU A 66 17.29 -5.61 -12.38
CA LEU A 66 16.26 -4.56 -12.37
C LEU A 66 15.49 -4.50 -13.68
N ARG A 67 16.17 -4.72 -14.82
CA ARG A 67 15.53 -4.82 -16.13
C ARG A 67 14.65 -6.06 -16.22
N GLU A 68 15.16 -7.22 -15.84
CA GLU A 68 14.39 -8.48 -15.83
C GLU A 68 13.11 -8.36 -14.99
N LEU A 69 13.18 -7.77 -13.79
CA LEU A 69 12.02 -7.56 -12.93
C LEU A 69 11.04 -6.54 -13.52
N LYS A 70 11.52 -5.49 -14.19
CA LYS A 70 10.64 -4.53 -14.87
C LYS A 70 9.92 -5.17 -16.06
N ASP A 71 10.62 -5.99 -16.82
CA ASP A 71 10.04 -6.72 -17.96
C ASP A 71 9.00 -7.72 -17.45
N TRP A 72 9.28 -8.44 -16.35
CA TRP A 72 8.31 -9.31 -15.69
C TRP A 72 7.05 -8.55 -15.23
N VAL A 73 7.20 -7.36 -14.63
CA VAL A 73 6.03 -6.53 -14.22
C VAL A 73 5.18 -6.11 -15.42
N LYS A 74 5.80 -5.87 -16.58
CA LYS A 74 5.16 -5.36 -17.80
C LYS A 74 4.73 -6.46 -18.77
N GLN A 75 4.99 -7.73 -18.48
CA GLN A 75 4.49 -8.82 -19.31
C GLN A 75 2.97 -8.84 -19.26
N ASP A 76 2.36 -8.40 -20.36
CA ASP A 76 0.94 -8.61 -20.63
C ASP A 76 0.68 -10.12 -20.62
N ALA A 77 -0.05 -10.61 -19.62
CA ALA A 77 -0.44 -12.01 -19.54
C ALA A 77 -1.08 -12.44 -20.88
N PRO A 78 -0.45 -13.36 -21.65
CA PRO A 78 -1.10 -13.90 -22.83
C PRO A 78 -2.32 -14.70 -22.36
N GLN A 79 -3.49 -14.30 -22.85
CA GLN A 79 -4.82 -14.84 -22.49
C GLN A 79 -5.07 -16.33 -22.83
N VAL A 80 -4.04 -17.19 -22.94
CA VAL A 80 -4.16 -18.53 -23.51
C VAL A 80 -3.11 -19.50 -22.93
N PHE A 81 -3.34 -20.01 -21.69
CA PHE A 81 -2.68 -21.16 -21.01
C PHE A 81 -1.25 -21.00 -20.41
N PRO A 82 -0.77 -21.91 -19.53
CA PRO A 82 -1.16 -22.17 -18.14
C PRO A 82 0.07 -22.13 -17.20
N ASN A 83 1.00 -21.18 -17.38
CA ASN A 83 2.20 -21.02 -16.53
C ASN A 83 2.51 -19.53 -16.22
N ASP A 84 1.47 -18.68 -16.16
CA ASP A 84 1.53 -17.29 -15.70
C ASP A 84 1.92 -17.22 -14.22
N SER A 85 3.20 -17.03 -13.95
CA SER A 85 3.66 -16.87 -12.56
C SER A 85 3.34 -15.44 -12.09
N SER A 86 2.18 -15.26 -11.47
CA SER A 86 1.79 -14.01 -10.78
C SER A 86 2.69 -13.64 -9.60
N ILE A 87 3.71 -14.46 -9.31
CA ILE A 87 4.66 -14.31 -8.21
C ILE A 87 6.07 -14.45 -8.78
N CYS A 88 6.90 -13.41 -8.61
CA CYS A 88 8.32 -13.45 -8.87
C CYS A 88 9.08 -13.81 -7.58
N TRP A 89 9.99 -14.79 -7.65
CA TRP A 89 10.86 -15.14 -6.53
C TRP A 89 12.30 -14.63 -6.73
N LEU A 90 12.63 -13.53 -6.05
CA LEU A 90 14.01 -13.02 -5.97
C LEU A 90 14.79 -13.70 -4.84
N TYR A 91 15.75 -14.57 -5.19
CA TYR A 91 16.61 -15.28 -4.24
C TYR A 91 18.09 -14.93 -4.40
N GLY A 92 18.90 -15.27 -3.39
CA GLY A 92 20.34 -15.01 -3.38
C GLY A 92 20.92 -14.91 -1.97
N PRO A 93 22.26 -14.82 -1.84
CA PRO A 93 22.94 -14.81 -0.55
C PRO A 93 22.44 -13.73 0.42
N ALA A 94 22.65 -13.96 1.72
CA ALA A 94 22.46 -12.91 2.72
C ALA A 94 23.35 -11.69 2.39
N GLY A 95 22.84 -10.48 2.59
CA GLY A 95 23.57 -9.25 2.24
C GLY A 95 23.62 -8.90 0.75
N ALA A 96 23.08 -9.73 -0.16
CA ALA A 96 23.14 -9.46 -1.61
C ALA A 96 22.33 -8.23 -2.08
N GLY A 97 21.60 -7.55 -1.19
CA GLY A 97 20.80 -6.36 -1.51
C GLY A 97 19.39 -6.66 -2.03
N LYS A 98 18.83 -7.85 -1.77
CA LYS A 98 17.47 -8.23 -2.25
C LYS A 98 16.37 -7.22 -1.87
N SER A 99 16.39 -6.74 -0.62
CA SER A 99 15.43 -5.72 -0.16
C SER A 99 15.63 -4.38 -0.86
N ALA A 100 16.88 -4.04 -1.24
CA ALA A 100 17.16 -2.83 -2.01
C ALA A 100 16.66 -2.95 -3.45
N ILE A 101 16.84 -4.12 -4.09
CA ILE A 101 16.27 -4.43 -5.40
C ILE A 101 14.75 -4.30 -5.38
N ALA A 102 14.08 -4.94 -4.41
CA ALA A 102 12.62 -4.87 -4.28
C ALA A 102 12.11 -3.44 -4.04
N GLN A 103 12.81 -2.65 -3.23
CA GLN A 103 12.48 -1.23 -3.03
C GLN A 103 12.66 -0.42 -4.31
N THR A 104 13.78 -0.59 -5.02
CA THR A 104 14.03 0.12 -6.28
C THR A 104 12.99 -0.22 -7.35
N VAL A 105 12.56 -1.49 -7.43
CA VAL A 105 11.47 -1.89 -8.33
C VAL A 105 10.14 -1.26 -7.91
N ALA A 106 9.80 -1.27 -6.61
CA ALA A 106 8.58 -0.65 -6.12
C ALA A 106 8.53 0.87 -6.42
N GLU A 107 9.62 1.59 -6.19
CA GLU A 107 9.72 3.02 -6.53
C GLU A 107 9.60 3.26 -8.04
N ALA A 108 10.24 2.42 -8.87
CA ALA A 108 10.10 2.51 -10.31
C ALA A 108 8.64 2.28 -10.77
N CYS A 109 7.95 1.29 -10.20
CA CYS A 109 6.54 1.02 -10.51
C CYS A 109 5.61 2.15 -10.03
N ALA A 110 5.92 2.76 -8.89
CA ALA A 110 5.17 3.91 -8.39
C ALA A 110 5.34 5.13 -9.30
N ASN A 111 6.57 5.40 -9.75
CA ASN A 111 6.87 6.47 -10.70
C ASN A 111 6.17 6.25 -12.06
N ASP A 112 6.13 5.00 -12.53
CA ASP A 112 5.42 4.58 -13.75
C ASP A 112 3.89 4.54 -13.56
N ARG A 113 3.36 4.78 -12.35
CA ARG A 113 1.93 4.71 -11.98
C ARG A 113 1.28 3.34 -12.23
N ILE A 114 2.06 2.27 -12.13
CA ILE A 114 1.61 0.88 -12.28
C ILE A 114 1.62 0.09 -10.96
N LEU A 115 2.08 0.71 -9.86
CA LEU A 115 2.08 0.10 -8.53
C LEU A 115 0.69 0.22 -7.88
N ALA A 116 -0.02 -0.90 -7.76
CA ALA A 116 -1.31 -0.95 -7.05
C ALA A 116 -1.16 -0.90 -5.51
N GLY A 117 -0.04 -1.39 -4.98
CA GLY A 117 0.27 -1.38 -3.55
C GLY A 117 1.58 -2.10 -3.24
N SER A 118 2.08 -1.90 -2.03
CA SER A 118 3.33 -2.51 -1.56
C SER A 118 3.26 -2.89 -0.08
N PHE A 119 4.04 -3.89 0.31
CA PHE A 119 4.19 -4.27 1.71
C PHE A 119 5.58 -4.85 1.96
N PHE A 120 6.32 -4.28 2.90
CA PHE A 120 7.66 -4.71 3.26
C PHE A 120 7.70 -5.23 4.69
N PHE A 121 7.75 -6.55 4.83
CA PHE A 121 7.91 -7.22 6.11
C PHE A 121 9.18 -6.79 6.84
N TRP A 122 9.09 -6.69 8.16
CA TRP A 122 10.24 -6.44 9.03
C TRP A 122 10.04 -7.07 10.39
N ARG A 123 11.00 -7.92 10.80
CA ARG A 123 10.85 -8.76 12.00
C ARG A 123 10.70 -7.94 13.29
N SER A 124 11.42 -6.83 13.39
CA SER A 124 11.48 -6.01 14.61
C SER A 124 10.35 -4.98 14.71
N ASP A 125 9.42 -4.96 13.75
CA ASP A 125 8.26 -4.06 13.75
C ASP A 125 7.00 -4.93 13.84
N SER A 126 6.27 -4.80 14.96
CA SER A 126 5.06 -5.59 15.25
C SER A 126 3.91 -5.34 14.28
N SER A 127 3.91 -4.19 13.59
CA SER A 127 2.96 -3.86 12.53
C SER A 127 3.33 -4.59 11.23
N ARG A 128 4.63 -4.64 10.91
CA ARG A 128 5.18 -5.21 9.67
C ARG A 128 5.52 -6.70 9.75
N ASN A 129 5.50 -7.30 10.93
CA ASN A 129 5.67 -8.74 11.14
C ASN A 129 4.33 -9.49 11.30
N ASN A 130 3.21 -8.80 11.10
CA ASN A 130 1.88 -9.35 11.25
C ASN A 130 1.26 -9.66 9.88
N PRO A 131 1.12 -10.93 9.47
CA PRO A 131 0.55 -11.28 8.18
C PRO A 131 -0.93 -10.87 8.03
N ALA A 132 -1.68 -10.71 9.13
CA ALA A 132 -3.05 -10.20 9.08
C ALA A 132 -3.13 -8.77 8.53
N ARG A 133 -2.03 -8.01 8.62
CA ARG A 133 -1.95 -6.63 8.10
C ARG A 133 -1.60 -6.56 6.62
N LEU A 134 -1.13 -7.65 6.00
CA LEU A 134 -0.70 -7.63 4.59
C LEU A 134 -1.86 -7.24 3.67
N PHE A 135 -2.92 -8.05 3.67
CA PHE A 135 -4.02 -7.89 2.73
C PHE A 135 -4.87 -6.64 3.00
N THR A 136 -5.05 -6.27 4.26
CA THR A 136 -5.76 -5.03 4.63
C THR A 136 -5.01 -3.79 4.15
N THR A 137 -3.68 -3.78 4.29
CA THR A 137 -2.83 -2.67 3.80
C THR A 137 -2.82 -2.61 2.28
N LEU A 138 -2.78 -3.75 1.59
CA LEU A 138 -2.88 -3.79 0.12
C LEU A 138 -4.26 -3.34 -0.35
N ALA A 139 -5.34 -3.84 0.26
CA ALA A 139 -6.70 -3.44 -0.09
C ALA A 139 -6.91 -1.92 0.09
N PHE A 140 -6.37 -1.35 1.18
CA PHE A 140 -6.45 0.09 1.41
C PHE A 140 -5.65 0.90 0.36
N GLN A 141 -4.44 0.46 0.00
CA GLN A 141 -3.65 1.09 -1.06
C GLN A 141 -4.37 1.01 -2.41
N ILE A 142 -4.92 -0.15 -2.77
CA ILE A 142 -5.69 -0.35 -4.00
C ILE A 142 -6.93 0.55 -4.03
N ALA A 143 -7.69 0.65 -2.93
CA ALA A 143 -8.84 1.55 -2.82
C ALA A 143 -8.48 3.04 -2.94
N THR A 144 -7.20 3.38 -2.72
CA THR A 144 -6.68 4.74 -2.85
C THR A 144 -6.14 4.99 -4.26
N ALA A 145 -5.53 3.98 -4.88
CA ALA A 145 -4.95 4.07 -6.22
C ALA A 145 -6.01 3.93 -7.34
N MET A 146 -7.09 3.20 -7.10
CA MET A 146 -8.12 2.86 -8.10
C MET A 146 -9.52 3.31 -7.60
N PRO A 147 -10.01 4.49 -8.04
CA PRO A 147 -11.30 5.03 -7.61
C PRO A 147 -12.48 4.08 -7.81
N GLU A 148 -12.44 3.23 -8.84
CA GLU A 148 -13.47 2.25 -9.17
C GLU A 148 -13.62 1.18 -8.09
N LEU A 149 -12.51 0.80 -7.45
CA LEU A 149 -12.50 -0.21 -6.38
C LEU A 149 -12.80 0.39 -5.00
N ARG A 150 -12.66 1.70 -4.86
CA ARG A 150 -12.84 2.41 -3.59
C ARG A 150 -14.22 2.18 -2.97
N SER A 151 -15.28 2.40 -3.76
CA SER A 151 -16.66 2.24 -3.31
C SER A 151 -17.03 0.77 -3.03
N ILE A 152 -16.46 -0.16 -3.80
CA ILE A 152 -16.65 -1.60 -3.65
C ILE A 152 -16.04 -2.06 -2.33
N ILE A 153 -14.75 -1.74 -2.09
CA ILE A 153 -14.04 -2.12 -0.87
C ILE A 153 -14.73 -1.51 0.36
N ASN A 154 -15.11 -0.23 0.31
CA ASN A 154 -15.88 0.42 1.37
C ASN A 154 -17.16 -0.38 1.71
N SER A 155 -17.92 -0.75 0.68
CA SER A 155 -19.19 -1.46 0.84
C SER A 155 -19.01 -2.88 1.38
N VAL A 156 -17.96 -3.59 0.94
CA VAL A 156 -17.67 -4.97 1.38
C VAL A 156 -17.28 -4.99 2.85
N ILE A 157 -16.42 -4.08 3.31
CA ILE A 157 -16.04 -3.98 4.72
C ILE A 157 -17.24 -3.62 5.59
N MET A 158 -18.12 -2.73 5.12
CA MET A 158 -19.35 -2.37 5.84
C MET A 158 -20.32 -3.56 5.97
N LYS A 159 -20.42 -4.42 4.94
CA LYS A 159 -21.34 -5.57 4.93
C LYS A 159 -20.79 -6.78 5.68
N ASN A 160 -19.46 -6.96 5.70
CA ASN A 160 -18.83 -8.11 6.34
C ASN A 160 -17.59 -7.68 7.16
N PRO A 161 -17.79 -7.23 8.41
CA PRO A 161 -16.69 -6.84 9.29
C PRO A 161 -15.73 -7.98 9.66
N ASN A 162 -16.12 -9.25 9.48
CA ASN A 162 -15.28 -10.42 9.81
C ASN A 162 -14.10 -10.61 8.85
N LEU A 163 -13.96 -9.75 7.84
CA LEU A 163 -12.82 -9.75 6.91
C LEU A 163 -11.55 -9.11 7.49
N LEU A 164 -11.63 -8.54 8.70
CA LEU A 164 -10.61 -7.68 9.32
C LEU A 164 -9.93 -8.30 10.54
#